data_AF-A0A833WBG0-F1
#
_entry.id   AF-A0A833WBG0-F1
#
_cell.length_a   1.000
_cell.length_b   1.000
_cell.length_c   1.000
_cell.angle_alpha   90.00
_cell.angle_beta   90.00
_cell.angle_gamma   90.00
#
_symmetry.space_group_name_H-M   'P 1'
#
loop_
_entity.id
_entity.type
_entity.pdbx_description
1 polymer ?
#
loop_
_entity_poly.entity_id
_entity_poly.type
_entity_poly.pdbx_seq_one_letter_code
_entity_poly.pdbx_strand_id
1 'polypeptide(L)'
;MFSFSFAALAAAASTLVASTEAHSYMSDPMPTWSVGFPSTNYAGLIDGQDYLPVPKGMSYGGTPESNTEAYWTAFNASKYTSLKDLADKTMVLQSLSPFGKATKECGFSIPKGTKRNLPAKVQWKDFGYSHQGPCEVWCDDKLAFMDTNCALHYPEVPAYLPYDIDVCVGAKMIQSYWIALHGLPWQLYLNCAPLTGKTNSTSEAVAGESDSMQTQTTTTAPSTVATDAPEATTESASASADSSTTSAADTPETTDTDASEAATPEETPATPTVTTATPTATQPTAQTDEGATGAKCSRRRH
;
A
#
# COMPACT_ATOMS: atom_id res chain seq x y z
N MET A 1 69.87 11.90 -24.92
CA MET A 1 68.64 12.22 -25.69
C MET A 1 67.45 11.63 -24.95
N PHE A 2 66.24 12.16 -25.17
CA PHE A 2 64.90 11.74 -24.69
C PHE A 2 64.86 10.36 -23.98
N SER A 3 64.53 10.20 -22.69
CA SER A 3 63.51 10.88 -21.86
C SER A 3 62.08 10.76 -22.41
N PHE A 4 61.31 9.82 -21.86
CA PHE A 4 59.85 9.85 -21.80
C PHE A 4 59.37 9.18 -20.51
N SER A 5 58.72 9.95 -19.64
CA SER A 5 57.97 9.40 -18.49
C SER A 5 56.61 8.88 -18.97
N PHE A 6 56.28 7.64 -18.65
CA PHE A 6 54.94 7.11 -18.87
C PHE A 6 54.06 7.36 -17.64
N ALA A 7 53.22 8.39 -17.73
CA ALA A 7 52.20 8.66 -16.72
C ALA A 7 51.09 7.60 -16.84
N ALA A 8 50.84 6.84 -15.78
CA ALA A 8 49.77 5.85 -15.73
C ALA A 8 48.41 6.56 -15.60
N LEU A 9 47.61 6.53 -16.67
CA LEU A 9 46.26 7.10 -16.68
C LEU A 9 45.26 6.10 -16.07
N ALA A 10 45.00 6.22 -14.77
CA ALA A 10 43.99 5.41 -14.09
C ALA A 10 42.58 5.83 -14.52
N ALA A 11 41.94 5.02 -15.38
CA ALA A 11 40.56 5.22 -15.81
C ALA A 11 39.59 4.76 -14.71
N ALA A 12 39.10 5.69 -13.89
CA ALA A 12 38.06 5.42 -12.92
C ALA A 12 36.71 5.22 -13.63
N ALA A 13 36.26 3.96 -13.72
CA ALA A 13 34.95 3.61 -14.24
C ALA A 13 33.87 3.90 -13.19
N SER A 14 33.39 5.14 -13.15
CA SER A 14 32.30 5.56 -12.25
C SER A 14 31.00 4.87 -12.63
N THR A 15 30.63 3.83 -11.87
CA THR A 15 29.29 3.24 -11.92
C THR A 15 28.27 4.24 -11.36
N LEU A 16 27.59 4.97 -12.24
CA LEU A 16 26.38 5.71 -11.86
C LEU A 16 25.28 4.68 -11.55
N VAL A 17 25.25 4.23 -10.29
CA VAL A 17 24.05 3.64 -9.70
C VAL A 17 23.02 4.76 -9.64
N ALA A 18 22.16 4.83 -10.65
CA ALA A 18 20.98 5.68 -10.61
C ALA A 18 20.05 5.12 -9.53
N SER A 19 20.17 5.64 -8.31
CA SER A 19 19.22 5.39 -7.24
C SER A 19 17.87 5.96 -7.65
N THR A 20 17.01 5.10 -8.22
CA THR A 20 15.59 5.36 -8.44
C THR A 20 14.88 5.34 -7.09
N GLU A 21 15.21 6.34 -6.27
CA GLU A 21 14.52 6.66 -5.03
C GLU A 21 13.12 7.13 -5.43
N ALA A 22 12.17 6.19 -5.46
CA ALA A 22 10.75 6.50 -5.65
C ALA A 22 10.29 7.28 -4.41
N HIS A 23 10.19 8.60 -4.53
CA HIS A 23 9.98 9.50 -3.39
C HIS A 23 8.51 9.51 -2.97
N SER A 24 7.98 8.40 -2.46
CA SER A 24 6.55 8.24 -2.21
C SER A 24 6.09 8.84 -0.87
N TYR A 25 5.66 10.10 -0.91
CA TYR A 25 5.07 10.83 0.22
C TYR A 25 4.06 11.89 -0.24
N MET A 26 3.15 12.30 0.64
CA MET A 26 2.27 13.46 0.43
C MET A 26 3.09 14.76 0.50
N SER A 27 3.18 15.50 -0.60
CA SER A 27 3.97 16.75 -0.68
C SER A 27 3.16 18.02 -0.42
N ASP A 28 1.83 17.99 -0.62
CA ASP A 28 0.94 19.10 -0.30
C ASP A 28 -0.41 18.54 0.17
N PRO A 29 -0.91 18.86 1.39
CA PRO A 29 -0.31 19.77 2.37
C PRO A 29 0.90 19.13 3.07
N MET A 30 2.09 19.74 2.90
CA MET A 30 3.38 19.19 3.33
C MET A 30 3.36 18.73 4.81
N PRO A 31 3.55 17.42 5.10
CA PRO A 31 3.65 16.92 6.47
C PRO A 31 4.79 17.55 7.26
N THR A 32 4.82 17.30 8.56
CA THR A 32 5.98 17.61 9.40
C THR A 32 6.73 16.32 9.71
N TRP A 33 8.05 16.35 9.62
CA TRP A 33 8.91 15.17 9.67
C TRP A 33 9.94 15.31 10.80
N SER A 34 10.22 14.22 11.52
CA SER A 34 11.07 14.21 12.73
C SER A 34 12.52 14.65 12.48
N VAL A 35 12.99 14.59 11.24
CA VAL A 35 14.35 14.97 10.81
C VAL A 35 14.38 16.09 9.76
N GLY A 36 13.27 16.79 9.55
CA GLY A 36 13.20 17.97 8.68
C GLY A 36 13.11 17.70 7.16
N PHE A 37 13.23 16.44 6.73
CA PHE A 37 13.00 16.01 5.34
C PHE A 37 12.00 14.84 5.26
N PRO A 38 11.30 14.64 4.13
CA PRO A 38 10.30 13.58 3.99
C PRO A 38 10.88 12.16 4.07
N SER A 39 10.09 11.22 4.59
CA SER A 39 10.37 9.80 4.41
C SER A 39 9.79 9.31 3.09
N THR A 40 10.57 8.55 2.34
CA THR A 40 10.19 7.88 1.07
C THR A 40 9.70 6.45 1.28
N ASN A 41 9.70 5.97 2.52
CA ASN A 41 9.52 4.56 2.87
C ASN A 41 8.10 4.27 3.36
N TYR A 42 7.64 3.04 3.16
CA TYR A 42 6.35 2.55 3.64
C TYR A 42 6.29 2.55 5.18
N ALA A 43 5.16 3.03 5.71
CA ALA A 43 4.90 3.15 7.13
C ALA A 43 4.45 1.83 7.78
N GLY A 44 3.85 0.93 6.98
CA GLY A 44 3.37 -0.37 7.42
C GLY A 44 3.57 -1.43 6.35
N LEU A 45 3.51 -2.69 6.77
CA LEU A 45 3.34 -3.85 5.90
C LEU A 45 1.97 -4.49 6.19
N ILE A 46 1.37 -5.10 5.16
CA ILE A 46 0.12 -5.86 5.29
C ILE A 46 0.32 -7.22 4.62
N ASP A 47 0.22 -8.29 5.39
CA ASP A 47 0.25 -9.68 4.92
C ASP A 47 -1.08 -10.02 4.21
N GLY A 48 -1.23 -9.48 3.00
CA GLY A 48 -2.50 -9.39 2.28
C GLY A 48 -3.28 -10.70 2.15
N GLN A 49 -2.60 -11.84 2.04
CA GLN A 49 -3.22 -13.15 1.91
C GLN A 49 -3.99 -13.61 3.17
N ASP A 50 -3.60 -13.15 4.37
CA ASP A 50 -4.25 -13.53 5.63
C ASP A 50 -5.58 -12.78 5.86
N TYR A 51 -5.71 -11.60 5.24
CA TYR A 51 -6.85 -10.69 5.44
C TYR A 51 -7.78 -10.60 4.22
N LEU A 52 -7.20 -10.74 3.03
CA LEU A 52 -7.86 -10.79 1.73
C LEU A 52 -7.36 -12.03 0.98
N PRO A 53 -7.88 -13.25 1.26
CA PRO A 53 -7.41 -14.48 0.63
C PRO A 53 -7.46 -14.41 -0.90
N VAL A 54 -6.41 -14.92 -1.55
CA VAL A 54 -6.23 -14.86 -3.01
C VAL A 54 -7.45 -15.48 -3.72
N PRO A 55 -8.13 -14.75 -4.62
CA PRO A 55 -9.29 -15.27 -5.34
C PRO A 55 -8.95 -16.47 -6.23
N LYS A 56 -9.93 -17.36 -6.44
CA LYS A 56 -9.74 -18.60 -7.21
C LYS A 56 -9.26 -18.32 -8.64
N GLY A 57 -8.02 -18.68 -8.94
CA GLY A 57 -7.40 -18.52 -10.26
C GLY A 57 -6.61 -17.21 -10.43
N MET A 58 -6.53 -16.37 -9.39
CA MET A 58 -5.74 -15.14 -9.35
C MET A 58 -4.45 -15.33 -8.53
N SER A 59 -3.64 -14.28 -8.40
CA SER A 59 -2.39 -14.26 -7.64
C SER A 59 -2.07 -12.86 -7.13
N TYR A 60 -1.25 -12.76 -6.07
CA TYR A 60 -0.59 -11.51 -5.62
C TYR A 60 0.91 -11.49 -5.98
N GLY A 61 1.36 -12.39 -6.86
CA GLY A 61 2.72 -12.46 -7.40
C GLY A 61 2.76 -12.42 -8.94
N GLY A 62 1.77 -11.77 -9.55
CA GLY A 62 1.71 -11.50 -10.99
C GLY A 62 2.29 -10.13 -11.35
N THR A 63 1.74 -9.49 -12.39
CA THR A 63 2.05 -8.08 -12.71
C THR A 63 1.30 -7.13 -11.76
N PRO A 64 1.75 -5.87 -11.60
CA PRO A 64 1.08 -4.89 -10.74
C PRO A 64 -0.41 -4.69 -11.07
N GLU A 65 -0.79 -4.75 -12.35
CA GLU A 65 -2.17 -4.72 -12.82
C GLU A 65 -2.96 -5.92 -12.28
N SER A 66 -2.45 -7.14 -12.51
CA SER A 66 -3.13 -8.39 -12.11
C SER A 66 -3.23 -8.57 -10.59
N ASN A 67 -2.24 -8.08 -9.84
CA ASN A 67 -2.29 -8.05 -8.37
C ASN A 67 -3.34 -7.04 -7.87
N THR A 68 -3.52 -5.92 -8.59
CA THR A 68 -4.55 -4.91 -8.27
C THR A 68 -5.96 -5.41 -8.59
N GLU A 69 -6.14 -6.16 -9.69
CA GLU A 69 -7.39 -6.87 -10.00
C GLU A 69 -7.72 -7.93 -8.93
N ALA A 70 -6.72 -8.72 -8.53
CA ALA A 70 -6.87 -9.72 -7.47
C ALA A 70 -7.22 -9.08 -6.11
N TYR A 71 -6.55 -7.97 -5.75
CA TYR A 71 -6.86 -7.20 -4.54
C TYR A 71 -8.31 -6.74 -4.55
N TRP A 72 -8.78 -6.10 -5.63
CA TRP A 72 -10.14 -5.57 -5.69
C TRP A 72 -11.19 -6.68 -5.69
N THR A 73 -10.90 -7.81 -6.33
CA THR A 73 -11.76 -9.00 -6.31
C THR A 73 -11.89 -9.57 -4.89
N ALA A 74 -10.80 -9.65 -4.11
CA ALA A 74 -10.84 -10.10 -2.73
C ALA A 74 -11.46 -9.06 -1.78
N PHE A 75 -11.12 -7.77 -1.96
CA PHE A 75 -11.59 -6.65 -1.15
C PHE A 75 -13.11 -6.48 -1.26
N ASN A 76 -13.67 -6.55 -2.48
CA ASN A 76 -15.12 -6.44 -2.71
C ASN A 76 -15.90 -7.66 -2.17
N ALA A 77 -15.24 -8.80 -1.93
CA ALA A 77 -15.80 -9.96 -1.26
C ALA A 77 -15.54 -9.97 0.26
N SER A 78 -14.92 -8.92 0.81
CA SER A 78 -14.48 -8.85 2.21
C SER A 78 -15.45 -8.09 3.12
N LYS A 79 -15.04 -7.91 4.38
CA LYS A 79 -15.71 -7.11 5.41
C LYS A 79 -15.16 -5.69 5.57
N TYR A 80 -14.15 -5.31 4.79
CA TYR A 80 -13.46 -4.03 4.90
C TYR A 80 -14.15 -2.98 4.04
N THR A 81 -14.35 -1.77 4.59
CA THR A 81 -15.14 -0.71 3.94
C THR A 81 -14.30 0.33 3.20
N SER A 82 -12.99 0.35 3.43
CA SER A 82 -12.02 1.26 2.83
C SER A 82 -10.60 0.68 2.94
N LEU A 83 -9.65 1.23 2.18
CA LEU A 83 -8.22 0.96 2.39
C LEU A 83 -7.81 1.35 3.81
N LYS A 84 -8.27 2.50 4.31
CA LYS A 84 -8.04 2.91 5.71
C LYS A 84 -8.57 1.88 6.70
N ASP A 85 -9.77 1.34 6.53
CA ASP A 85 -10.35 0.33 7.43
C ASP A 85 -9.60 -1.01 7.39
N LEU A 86 -9.14 -1.44 6.21
CA LEU A 86 -8.22 -2.57 6.07
C LEU A 86 -6.93 -2.30 6.84
N ALA A 87 -6.21 -1.25 6.45
CA ALA A 87 -4.92 -0.88 7.00
C ALA A 87 -4.96 -0.69 8.53
N ASP A 88 -5.97 0.00 9.05
CA ASP A 88 -6.16 0.24 10.49
C ASP A 88 -6.37 -1.06 11.29
N LYS A 89 -6.85 -2.14 10.66
CA LYS A 89 -7.09 -3.44 11.30
C LYS A 89 -5.95 -4.44 11.10
N THR A 90 -5.02 -4.21 10.17
CA THR A 90 -4.06 -5.22 9.71
C THR A 90 -2.60 -4.77 9.63
N MET A 91 -2.30 -3.46 9.67
CA MET A 91 -0.92 -2.99 9.42
C MET A 91 0.09 -3.39 10.50
N VAL A 92 1.23 -3.93 10.07
CA VAL A 92 2.44 -4.10 10.89
C VAL A 92 3.29 -2.84 10.73
N LEU A 93 3.18 -1.93 11.70
CA LEU A 93 3.87 -0.64 11.71
C LEU A 93 5.40 -0.76 11.78
N GLN A 94 6.07 -0.18 10.78
CA GLN A 94 7.52 -0.27 10.59
C GLN A 94 8.30 0.67 11.52
N SER A 95 9.62 0.49 11.58
CA SER A 95 10.56 1.40 12.25
C SER A 95 11.74 1.70 11.34
N LEU A 96 12.06 2.99 11.18
CA LEU A 96 13.04 3.48 10.23
C LEU A 96 13.97 4.47 10.93
N SER A 97 15.28 4.23 10.88
CA SER A 97 16.26 5.25 11.28
C SER A 97 16.42 6.27 10.14
N PRO A 98 16.43 7.59 10.40
CA PRO A 98 16.37 8.26 11.70
C PRO A 98 14.96 8.68 12.16
N PHE A 99 13.90 8.32 11.43
CA PHE A 99 12.53 8.80 11.64
C PHE A 99 11.86 8.31 12.94
N GLY A 100 12.21 7.11 13.41
CA GLY A 100 11.61 6.43 14.55
C GLY A 100 10.65 5.31 14.14
N LYS A 101 9.73 4.93 15.03
CA LYS A 101 8.65 3.98 14.75
C LYS A 101 7.45 4.69 14.12
N ALA A 102 6.88 4.11 13.07
CA ALA A 102 5.67 4.59 12.44
C ALA A 102 4.44 4.55 13.38
N THR A 103 3.55 5.52 13.17
CA THR A 103 2.26 5.69 13.85
C THR A 103 1.11 5.22 12.94
N LYS A 104 0.02 4.75 13.55
CA LYS A 104 -1.18 4.30 12.82
C LYS A 104 -1.93 5.46 12.15
N GLU A 105 -1.73 6.67 12.66
CA GLU A 105 -2.43 7.89 12.25
C GLU A 105 -1.66 8.63 11.15
N CYS A 106 -0.32 8.58 11.16
CA CYS A 106 0.52 9.47 10.36
C CYS A 106 1.76 8.81 9.75
N GLY A 107 1.96 7.51 9.93
CA GLY A 107 3.18 6.82 9.54
C GLY A 107 4.42 7.46 10.17
N PHE A 108 5.40 7.84 9.36
CA PHE A 108 6.62 8.56 9.79
C PHE A 108 6.46 10.09 9.90
N SER A 109 5.30 10.65 9.59
CA SER A 109 5.01 12.08 9.79
C SER A 109 4.43 12.35 11.19
N ILE A 110 4.56 13.58 11.68
CA ILE A 110 4.25 13.94 13.08
C ILE A 110 2.77 14.33 13.26
N PRO A 111 1.95 13.60 14.06
CA PRO A 111 0.53 13.91 14.28
C PRO A 111 0.25 15.28 14.94
N LYS A 112 1.27 15.89 15.55
CA LYS A 112 1.22 17.21 16.21
C LYS A 112 2.20 18.21 15.57
N GLY A 113 2.45 18.05 14.27
CA GLY A 113 3.30 18.94 13.47
C GLY A 113 2.70 20.32 13.17
N THR A 114 3.34 21.04 12.25
CA THR A 114 2.89 22.33 11.74
C THR A 114 1.54 22.21 11.04
N LYS A 115 0.57 23.04 11.46
CA LYS A 115 -0.75 23.10 10.83
C LYS A 115 -0.68 23.69 9.42
N ARG A 116 -1.45 23.12 8.49
CA ARG A 116 -1.57 23.54 7.09
C ARG A 116 -2.98 23.99 6.76
N ASN A 117 -3.12 24.85 5.75
CA ASN A 117 -4.40 25.08 5.08
C ASN A 117 -4.71 23.91 4.13
N LEU A 118 -5.98 23.78 3.74
CA LEU A 118 -6.43 22.88 2.69
C LEU A 118 -5.93 23.39 1.32
N PRO A 119 -5.13 22.60 0.57
CA PRO A 119 -4.75 22.95 -0.80
C PRO A 119 -5.93 22.79 -1.77
N ALA A 120 -5.74 23.13 -3.04
CA ALA A 120 -6.77 22.92 -4.08
C ALA A 120 -6.92 21.43 -4.48
N LYS A 121 -5.84 20.66 -4.28
CA LYS A 121 -5.70 19.21 -4.53
C LYS A 121 -4.64 18.67 -3.59
N VAL A 122 -4.74 17.40 -3.18
CA VAL A 122 -3.62 16.75 -2.46
C VAL A 122 -2.55 16.39 -3.48
N GLN A 123 -1.30 16.75 -3.20
CA GLN A 123 -0.16 16.35 -4.02
C GLN A 123 0.52 15.13 -3.39
N TRP A 124 0.67 14.06 -4.17
CA TRP A 124 1.52 12.92 -3.82
C TRP A 124 2.77 12.93 -4.68
N LYS A 125 3.96 12.76 -4.08
CA LYS A 125 5.22 13.11 -4.75
C LYS A 125 5.60 12.15 -5.89
N ASP A 126 5.35 10.85 -5.71
CA ASP A 126 5.51 9.80 -6.73
C ASP A 126 4.80 8.51 -6.27
N PHE A 127 4.05 7.86 -7.16
CA PHE A 127 3.47 6.52 -6.93
C PHE A 127 4.30 5.41 -7.58
N GLY A 128 5.03 5.67 -8.67
CA GLY A 128 5.76 4.65 -9.43
C GLY A 128 4.88 3.61 -10.12
N TYR A 129 4.93 3.53 -11.46
CA TYR A 129 4.08 2.62 -12.25
C TYR A 129 4.17 1.13 -11.87
N SER A 130 5.30 0.69 -11.29
CA SER A 130 5.48 -0.69 -10.81
C SER A 130 4.77 -1.01 -9.48
N HIS A 131 4.27 0.00 -8.76
CA HIS A 131 3.72 -0.11 -7.40
C HIS A 131 2.20 0.12 -7.37
N GLN A 132 1.49 -0.32 -8.42
CA GLN A 132 0.04 -0.14 -8.56
C GLN A 132 -0.78 -0.59 -7.36
N GLY A 133 -1.92 0.08 -7.16
CA GLY A 133 -2.83 -0.12 -6.05
C GLY A 133 -3.55 1.16 -5.64
N PRO A 134 -4.62 1.03 -4.82
CA PRO A 134 -5.50 2.14 -4.49
C PRO A 134 -4.91 3.13 -3.50
N CYS A 135 -5.45 4.35 -3.52
CA CYS A 135 -5.15 5.38 -2.53
C CYS A 135 -6.42 6.12 -2.08
N GLU A 136 -6.37 6.71 -0.89
CA GLU A 136 -7.46 7.43 -0.25
C GLU A 136 -6.95 8.69 0.44
N VAL A 137 -7.76 9.76 0.42
CA VAL A 137 -7.57 10.96 1.25
C VAL A 137 -8.71 11.06 2.24
N TRP A 138 -8.36 11.23 3.51
CA TRP A 138 -9.28 11.33 4.64
C TRP A 138 -9.11 12.67 5.37
N CYS A 139 -10.20 13.26 5.83
CA CYS A 139 -10.22 14.45 6.65
C CYS A 139 -10.96 14.16 7.97
N ASP A 140 -10.21 14.23 9.08
CA ASP A 140 -10.57 13.63 10.37
C ASP A 140 -11.07 12.17 10.21
N ASP A 141 -12.38 11.93 10.31
CA ASP A 141 -13.03 10.62 10.21
C ASP A 141 -13.77 10.37 8.88
N LYS A 142 -13.64 11.27 7.90
CA LYS A 142 -14.39 11.23 6.64
C LYS A 142 -13.50 10.95 5.43
N LEU A 143 -13.96 10.09 4.54
CA LEU A 143 -13.35 9.89 3.22
C LEU A 143 -13.67 11.09 2.31
N ALA A 144 -12.64 11.75 1.80
CA ALA A 144 -12.75 12.90 0.89
C ALA A 144 -12.35 12.56 -0.56
N PHE A 145 -11.59 11.48 -0.76
CA PHE A 145 -11.26 10.93 -2.08
C PHE A 145 -10.84 9.47 -1.95
N MET A 146 -11.18 8.66 -2.96
CA MET A 146 -10.60 7.33 -3.19
C MET A 146 -10.43 7.09 -4.68
N ASP A 147 -9.44 6.30 -5.05
CA ASP A 147 -9.24 5.80 -6.42
C ASP A 147 -8.68 4.37 -6.38
N THR A 148 -9.04 3.56 -7.39
CA THR A 148 -8.75 2.13 -7.44
C THR A 148 -7.30 1.78 -7.80
N ASN A 149 -6.57 2.67 -8.48
CA ASN A 149 -5.19 2.45 -8.89
C ASN A 149 -4.45 3.78 -9.17
N CYS A 150 -4.00 4.46 -8.11
CA CYS A 150 -3.48 5.82 -8.22
C CYS A 150 -2.19 5.93 -9.04
N ALA A 151 -1.35 4.88 -9.08
CA ALA A 151 -0.14 4.83 -9.91
C ALA A 151 -0.45 4.73 -11.42
N LEU A 152 -1.67 4.32 -11.79
CA LEU A 152 -2.14 4.24 -13.18
C LEU A 152 -2.92 5.49 -13.59
N HIS A 153 -3.77 6.02 -12.69
CA HIS A 153 -4.66 7.15 -12.99
C HIS A 153 -4.02 8.54 -12.75
N TYR A 154 -3.01 8.63 -11.88
CA TYR A 154 -2.26 9.86 -11.60
C TYR A 154 -0.74 9.61 -11.75
N PRO A 155 -0.25 9.31 -12.98
CA PRO A 155 1.14 8.95 -13.24
C PRO A 155 2.10 10.15 -13.25
N GLU A 156 1.62 11.38 -13.07
CA GLU A 156 2.44 12.59 -13.02
C GLU A 156 3.17 12.76 -11.67
N VAL A 157 4.23 13.57 -11.66
CA VAL A 157 5.21 13.63 -10.56
C VAL A 157 5.50 15.10 -10.19
N PRO A 158 4.87 15.67 -9.14
CA PRO A 158 3.90 15.05 -8.22
C PRO A 158 2.52 14.83 -8.86
N ALA A 159 1.82 13.80 -8.38
CA ALA A 159 0.46 13.44 -8.73
C ALA A 159 -0.55 14.38 -8.03
N TYR A 160 -1.61 14.78 -8.74
CA TYR A 160 -2.57 15.80 -8.30
C TYR A 160 -3.96 15.21 -8.02
N LEU A 161 -4.11 14.61 -6.84
CA LEU A 161 -5.34 13.98 -6.36
C LEU A 161 -6.44 15.04 -6.13
N PRO A 162 -7.60 14.96 -6.83
CA PRO A 162 -8.78 15.72 -6.44
C PRO A 162 -9.31 15.21 -5.09
N TYR A 163 -10.02 16.04 -4.34
CA TYR A 163 -10.74 15.61 -3.15
C TYR A 163 -11.90 16.57 -2.85
N ASP A 164 -12.89 16.08 -2.10
CA ASP A 164 -13.97 16.91 -1.59
C ASP A 164 -13.43 17.87 -0.51
N ILE A 165 -13.28 19.14 -0.88
CA ILE A 165 -12.78 20.18 0.02
C ILE A 165 -13.81 20.48 1.12
N ASP A 166 -15.11 20.41 0.83
CA ASP A 166 -16.18 20.77 1.78
C ASP A 166 -16.34 19.72 2.89
N VAL A 167 -16.12 18.43 2.57
CA VAL A 167 -15.93 17.35 3.55
C VAL A 167 -14.82 17.67 4.56
N CYS A 168 -13.76 18.34 4.07
CA CYS A 168 -12.57 18.72 4.83
C CYS A 168 -12.62 20.10 5.50
N VAL A 169 -13.56 21.00 5.15
CA VAL A 169 -13.67 22.32 5.78
C VAL A 169 -13.90 22.16 7.28
N GLY A 170 -13.11 22.88 8.07
CA GLY A 170 -13.14 22.79 9.53
C GLY A 170 -12.45 21.55 10.13
N ALA A 171 -11.94 20.59 9.35
CA ALA A 171 -11.23 19.41 9.87
C ALA A 171 -9.92 19.76 10.64
N LYS A 172 -9.40 18.82 11.42
CA LYS A 172 -8.20 18.97 12.27
C LYS A 172 -6.98 18.21 11.77
N MET A 173 -7.16 17.19 10.94
CA MET A 173 -6.11 16.43 10.28
C MET A 173 -6.57 16.01 8.89
N ILE A 174 -5.64 15.98 7.94
CA ILE A 174 -5.77 15.24 6.69
C ILE A 174 -4.80 14.06 6.72
N GLN A 175 -5.24 12.90 6.25
CA GLN A 175 -4.43 11.69 6.10
C GLN A 175 -4.48 11.26 4.63
N SER A 176 -3.36 10.80 4.09
CA SER A 176 -3.29 10.20 2.75
C SER A 176 -2.73 8.79 2.88
N TYR A 177 -3.52 7.80 2.46
CA TYR A 177 -3.21 6.37 2.45
C TYR A 177 -2.97 5.93 1.01
N TRP A 178 -1.95 5.10 0.77
CA TRP A 178 -1.74 4.40 -0.50
C TRP A 178 -1.13 3.03 -0.21
N ILE A 179 -1.55 2.01 -0.96
CA ILE A 179 -0.99 0.65 -0.86
C ILE A 179 -0.38 0.22 -2.19
N ALA A 180 0.86 -0.24 -2.14
CA ALA A 180 1.54 -0.80 -3.30
C ALA A 180 1.39 -2.33 -3.31
N LEU A 181 0.77 -2.85 -4.38
CA LEU A 181 0.35 -4.25 -4.52
C LEU A 181 1.31 -5.07 -5.40
N HIS A 182 2.54 -4.62 -5.60
CA HIS A 182 3.53 -5.27 -6.48
C HIS A 182 3.92 -6.69 -6.03
N GLY A 183 3.73 -7.02 -4.76
CA GLY A 183 3.99 -8.34 -4.17
C GLY A 183 3.58 -8.37 -2.70
N LEU A 184 3.62 -9.56 -2.08
CA LEU A 184 3.42 -9.72 -0.63
C LEU A 184 4.76 -9.60 0.13
N PRO A 185 4.76 -9.06 1.37
CA PRO A 185 3.67 -8.31 1.99
C PRO A 185 3.48 -6.94 1.33
N TRP A 186 2.23 -6.47 1.25
CA TRP A 186 1.91 -5.19 0.62
C TRP A 186 2.49 -4.03 1.43
N GLN A 187 3.00 -3.02 0.72
CA GLN A 187 3.62 -1.86 1.34
C GLN A 187 2.58 -0.74 1.52
N LEU A 188 2.32 -0.36 2.78
CA LEU A 188 1.40 0.71 3.14
C LEU A 188 2.16 2.02 3.33
N TYR A 189 1.86 3.00 2.49
CA TYR A 189 2.32 4.37 2.63
C TYR A 189 1.21 5.19 3.30
N LEU A 190 1.54 5.83 4.43
CA LEU A 190 0.62 6.66 5.19
C LEU A 190 1.34 7.93 5.65
N ASN A 191 0.78 9.09 5.31
CA ASN A 191 1.22 10.39 5.79
C ASN A 191 0.01 11.19 6.32
N CYS A 192 0.26 12.15 7.22
CA CYS A 192 -0.77 13.09 7.66
C CYS A 192 -0.23 14.52 7.72
N ALA A 193 -1.14 15.50 7.71
CA ALA A 193 -0.84 16.86 8.11
C ALA A 193 -1.94 17.38 9.06
N PRO A 194 -1.58 17.99 10.21
CA PRO A 194 -2.53 18.75 11.00
C PRO A 194 -3.08 19.93 10.19
N LEU A 195 -4.36 20.24 10.36
CA LEU A 195 -5.06 21.30 9.62
C LEU A 195 -5.34 22.54 10.47
N THR A 196 -5.43 23.68 9.80
CA THR A 196 -6.05 24.91 10.30
C THR A 196 -7.59 24.85 10.22
N GLY A 197 -8.13 23.94 9.39
CA GLY A 197 -9.54 23.85 9.04
C GLY A 197 -9.99 24.88 7.99
N LYS A 198 -9.05 25.59 7.34
CA LYS A 198 -9.33 26.62 6.34
C LYS A 198 -8.81 26.25 4.96
N THR A 199 -9.51 26.69 3.92
CA THR A 199 -8.99 26.84 2.55
C THR A 199 -7.70 27.66 2.53
N ASN A 200 -6.82 27.35 1.58
CA ASN A 200 -5.79 28.28 1.16
C ASN A 200 -6.40 29.27 0.17
N SER A 201 -6.04 30.57 0.21
CA SER A 201 -6.71 31.59 -0.63
C SER A 201 -6.52 31.40 -2.14
N THR A 202 -5.57 30.56 -2.56
CA THR A 202 -5.41 30.14 -3.96
C THR A 202 -6.37 29.01 -4.38
N SER A 203 -6.90 28.24 -3.42
CA SER A 203 -7.85 27.14 -3.67
C SER A 203 -9.24 27.65 -4.07
N GLU A 204 -9.61 28.81 -3.54
CA GLU A 204 -10.93 29.45 -3.76
C GLU A 204 -11.13 29.91 -5.21
N ALA A 205 -10.06 30.02 -6.00
CA ALA A 205 -10.09 30.46 -7.40
C ALA A 205 -10.50 29.37 -8.42
N VAL A 206 -10.66 28.10 -8.00
CA VAL A 206 -10.97 26.99 -8.91
C VAL A 206 -12.49 26.74 -9.06
N ALA A 207 -13.31 27.34 -8.20
CA ALA A 207 -14.75 27.09 -8.12
C ALA A 207 -15.62 27.88 -9.13
N GLY A 208 -15.03 28.51 -10.16
CA GLY A 208 -15.82 29.43 -11.01
C GLY A 208 -15.18 29.99 -12.28
N GLU A 209 -14.80 29.16 -13.24
CA GLU A 209 -15.02 29.48 -14.66
C GLU A 209 -15.36 28.20 -15.46
N SER A 210 -15.89 28.33 -16.68
CA SER A 210 -16.85 27.35 -17.24
C SER A 210 -16.41 26.64 -18.53
N ASP A 211 -17.07 25.50 -18.77
CA ASP A 211 -17.30 24.81 -20.05
C ASP A 211 -16.10 24.41 -20.93
N SER A 212 -15.74 23.12 -20.86
CA SER A 212 -15.37 22.33 -22.04
C SER A 212 -15.58 20.84 -21.76
N MET A 213 -16.19 20.11 -22.70
CA MET A 213 -16.59 18.71 -22.52
C MET A 213 -15.40 17.76 -22.36
N GLN A 214 -15.42 16.93 -21.31
CA GLN A 214 -14.77 15.63 -21.30
C GLN A 214 -15.67 14.59 -20.62
N THR A 215 -15.83 13.42 -21.24
CA THR A 215 -16.82 12.41 -20.82
C THR A 215 -16.41 11.75 -19.50
N GLN A 216 -16.98 12.22 -18.39
CA GLN A 216 -16.71 11.69 -17.06
C GLN A 216 -17.53 10.41 -16.82
N THR A 217 -16.88 9.25 -16.87
CA THR A 217 -17.49 7.95 -16.50
C THR A 217 -17.64 7.87 -14.98
N THR A 218 -18.77 8.33 -14.45
CA THR A 218 -19.11 8.19 -13.03
C THR A 218 -19.46 6.74 -12.70
N THR A 219 -18.52 6.01 -12.09
CA THR A 219 -18.77 4.71 -11.48
C THR A 219 -19.57 4.90 -10.19
N THR A 220 -20.90 4.96 -10.30
CA THR A 220 -21.82 5.08 -9.16
C THR A 220 -21.71 3.86 -8.24
N ALA A 221 -21.29 4.07 -6.99
CA ALA A 221 -21.35 3.03 -5.96
C ALA A 221 -22.82 2.61 -5.70
N PRO A 222 -23.10 1.32 -5.44
CA PRO A 222 -24.47 0.82 -5.35
C PRO A 222 -25.17 1.25 -4.04
N SER A 223 -25.92 2.34 -4.09
CA SER A 223 -26.87 2.70 -3.02
C SER A 223 -27.96 1.65 -2.87
N THR A 224 -28.11 1.11 -1.67
CA THR A 224 -29.20 0.20 -1.30
C THR A 224 -30.54 0.92 -1.32
N VAL A 225 -31.44 0.52 -2.22
CA VAL A 225 -32.84 0.98 -2.21
C VAL A 225 -33.60 0.17 -1.15
N ALA A 226 -34.00 0.83 -0.08
CA ALA A 226 -35.04 0.31 0.81
C ALA A 226 -36.40 0.44 0.12
N THR A 227 -37.19 -0.63 0.13
CA THR A 227 -38.55 -0.65 -0.41
C THR A 227 -39.52 -0.94 0.74
N ASP A 228 -40.52 -0.08 0.93
CA ASP A 228 -41.51 -0.21 1.99
C ASP A 228 -42.38 -1.46 1.86
N ALA A 229 -42.81 -1.98 3.01
CA ALA A 229 -43.86 -2.98 3.10
C ALA A 229 -45.25 -2.33 3.13
N PRO A 230 -46.29 -3.08 2.71
CA PRO A 230 -47.58 -3.03 3.39
C PRO A 230 -47.98 -4.40 3.96
N GLU A 231 -48.84 -4.37 4.98
CA GLU A 231 -49.14 -5.52 5.84
C GLU A 231 -50.52 -6.15 5.55
N ALA A 232 -50.61 -7.47 5.75
CA ALA A 232 -51.81 -8.30 5.98
C ALA A 232 -53.06 -8.20 5.05
N THR A 233 -53.56 -9.38 4.67
CA THR A 233 -54.89 -9.87 5.12
C THR A 233 -54.97 -11.39 4.96
N THR A 234 -55.69 -12.06 5.85
CA THR A 234 -55.89 -13.52 5.92
C THR A 234 -57.03 -14.03 5.03
N GLU A 235 -56.92 -15.28 4.54
CA GLU A 235 -58.08 -16.18 4.53
C GLU A 235 -57.65 -17.65 4.77
N SER A 236 -58.61 -18.54 5.03
CA SER A 236 -58.39 -19.89 5.58
C SER A 236 -59.23 -20.95 4.87
N ALA A 237 -58.66 -22.14 4.66
CA ALA A 237 -59.37 -23.35 4.23
C ALA A 237 -58.74 -24.59 4.89
N SER A 238 -59.55 -25.62 5.21
CA SER A 238 -59.15 -26.71 6.11
C SER A 238 -59.66 -28.09 5.70
N ALA A 239 -58.79 -29.10 5.81
CA ALA A 239 -59.05 -30.54 6.01
C ALA A 239 -57.69 -31.17 6.44
N SER A 240 -57.51 -31.96 7.51
CA SER A 240 -58.20 -33.18 7.97
C SER A 240 -58.05 -34.37 7.00
N ALA A 241 -57.62 -35.57 7.38
CA ALA A 241 -56.97 -36.14 8.59
C ALA A 241 -56.26 -37.46 8.15
N ASP A 242 -55.53 -38.28 8.93
CA ASP A 242 -55.21 -38.42 10.37
C ASP A 242 -53.79 -39.12 10.47
N SER A 243 -53.25 -39.84 11.47
CA SER A 243 -53.65 -40.38 12.78
C SER A 243 -52.43 -40.82 13.65
N SER A 244 -52.69 -41.15 14.92
CA SER A 244 -52.20 -42.30 15.75
C SER A 244 -50.89 -43.05 15.41
N THR A 245 -50.01 -43.47 16.35
CA THR A 245 -50.04 -43.47 17.85
C THR A 245 -48.67 -43.81 18.48
N THR A 246 -48.44 -43.37 19.73
CA THR A 246 -47.61 -43.94 20.84
C THR A 246 -46.40 -44.85 20.53
N SER A 247 -45.17 -44.47 20.90
CA SER A 247 -44.53 -44.53 22.26
C SER A 247 -43.96 -45.90 22.67
N ALA A 248 -42.64 -45.95 22.87
CA ALA A 248 -41.96 -46.56 24.04
C ALA A 248 -40.47 -46.14 24.03
N ALA A 249 -39.84 -46.12 25.19
CA ALA A 249 -38.38 -46.03 25.33
C ALA A 249 -37.89 -47.27 26.07
N ASP A 250 -36.64 -47.67 25.84
CA ASP A 250 -35.84 -48.27 26.93
C ASP A 250 -34.33 -48.16 26.68
N THR A 251 -33.57 -48.26 27.77
CA THR A 251 -32.11 -48.05 27.92
C THR A 251 -31.71 -48.68 29.27
N PRO A 252 -30.51 -49.27 29.50
CA PRO A 252 -29.33 -49.48 28.65
C PRO A 252 -28.95 -50.99 28.52
N GLU A 253 -27.75 -51.33 28.01
CA GLU A 253 -26.66 -51.87 28.86
C GLU A 253 -25.30 -51.76 28.13
N THR A 254 -24.19 -51.97 28.84
CA THR A 254 -22.80 -51.71 28.44
C THR A 254 -21.99 -52.98 28.13
N THR A 255 -20.99 -52.86 27.24
CA THR A 255 -19.80 -53.72 27.26
C THR A 255 -18.54 -52.92 26.93
N ASP A 256 -17.55 -52.97 27.80
CA ASP A 256 -16.23 -52.35 27.60
C ASP A 256 -15.40 -53.02 26.49
N THR A 257 -14.43 -52.29 25.95
CA THR A 257 -13.19 -52.88 25.39
C THR A 257 -12.05 -51.88 25.57
N ASP A 258 -10.97 -52.34 26.22
CA ASP A 258 -9.78 -51.56 26.58
C ASP A 258 -8.65 -51.77 25.55
N ALA A 259 -7.90 -50.72 25.22
CA ALA A 259 -6.69 -50.77 24.39
C ALA A 259 -5.81 -49.53 24.61
N SER A 260 -4.51 -49.75 24.90
CA SER A 260 -3.57 -48.74 25.41
C SER A 260 -2.89 -47.86 24.35
N GLU A 261 -2.32 -46.75 24.84
CA GLU A 261 -1.12 -46.03 24.36
C GLU A 261 -0.97 -45.60 22.89
N ALA A 262 -0.81 -44.28 22.70
CA ALA A 262 0.53 -43.70 22.50
C ALA A 262 0.55 -42.20 22.83
N ALA A 263 1.48 -41.75 23.67
CA ALA A 263 1.71 -40.32 23.92
C ALA A 263 2.87 -39.82 23.03
N THR A 264 2.59 -38.87 22.13
CA THR A 264 3.61 -38.24 21.29
C THR A 264 4.31 -37.11 22.06
N PRO A 265 5.66 -37.07 22.12
CA PRO A 265 6.38 -35.94 22.69
C PRO A 265 6.35 -34.71 21.78
N GLU A 266 6.28 -33.53 22.38
CA GLU A 266 6.28 -32.23 21.71
C GLU A 266 7.71 -31.79 21.38
N GLU A 267 8.08 -31.70 20.09
CA GLU A 267 9.39 -31.17 19.67
C GLU A 267 9.39 -29.64 19.64
N THR A 268 10.18 -29.03 20.53
CA THR A 268 10.47 -27.59 20.53
C THR A 268 11.38 -27.21 19.35
N PRO A 269 10.97 -26.31 18.43
CA PRO A 269 11.83 -25.84 17.35
C PRO A 269 13.05 -25.07 17.87
N ALA A 270 14.25 -25.43 17.40
CA ALA A 270 15.49 -24.81 17.84
C ALA A 270 15.76 -23.45 17.17
N THR A 271 16.24 -22.48 17.95
CA THR A 271 16.63 -21.14 17.47
C THR A 271 17.79 -21.22 16.45
N PRO A 272 17.72 -20.54 15.30
CA PRO A 272 18.80 -20.53 14.31
C PRO A 272 19.99 -19.69 14.78
N THR A 273 21.14 -20.34 15.00
CA THR A 273 22.40 -19.66 15.34
C THR A 273 23.02 -19.01 14.11
N VAL A 274 23.22 -17.69 14.14
CA VAL A 274 23.92 -16.95 13.08
C VAL A 274 25.43 -17.19 13.17
N THR A 275 25.97 -17.98 12.24
CA THR A 275 27.42 -18.19 12.09
C THR A 275 28.02 -17.15 11.14
N THR A 276 28.74 -16.17 11.68
CA THR A 276 29.46 -15.18 10.89
C THR A 276 30.63 -15.82 10.14
N ALA A 277 30.54 -15.91 8.81
CA ALA A 277 31.64 -16.37 7.97
C ALA A 277 32.62 -15.23 7.67
N THR A 278 33.88 -15.38 8.11
CA THR A 278 34.97 -14.46 7.77
C THR A 278 35.33 -14.59 6.28
N PRO A 279 35.43 -13.48 5.50
CA PRO A 279 35.79 -13.55 4.10
C PRO A 279 37.27 -13.91 3.89
N THR A 280 37.53 -15.00 3.17
CA THR A 280 38.88 -15.37 2.71
C THR A 280 39.32 -14.43 1.58
N ALA A 281 40.51 -13.83 1.72
CA ALA A 281 41.09 -12.99 0.68
C ALA A 281 41.72 -13.84 -0.44
N THR A 282 41.16 -13.77 -1.66
CA THR A 282 41.72 -14.42 -2.85
C THR A 282 42.69 -13.48 -3.56
N GLN A 283 43.91 -13.95 -3.83
CA GLN A 283 44.94 -13.20 -4.55
C GLN A 283 44.71 -13.26 -6.07
N PRO A 284 44.86 -12.15 -6.83
CA PRO A 284 44.68 -12.18 -8.29
C PRO A 284 45.88 -12.81 -9.01
N THR A 285 45.62 -13.82 -9.84
CA THR A 285 46.59 -14.34 -10.82
C THR A 285 46.68 -13.39 -12.01
N ALA A 286 47.89 -13.04 -12.46
CA ALA A 286 48.08 -12.18 -13.62
C ALA A 286 48.00 -12.97 -14.94
N GLN A 287 47.33 -12.39 -15.95
CA GLN A 287 47.50 -12.80 -17.34
C GLN A 287 47.43 -11.58 -18.28
N THR A 288 48.07 -11.71 -19.44
CA THR A 288 48.40 -10.62 -20.36
C THR A 288 47.35 -10.38 -21.44
N ASP A 289 47.20 -9.13 -21.86
CA ASP A 289 46.31 -8.74 -22.96
C ASP A 289 47.13 -8.06 -24.09
N GLU A 290 46.82 -8.36 -25.35
CA GLU A 290 47.57 -7.86 -26.52
C GLU A 290 46.75 -6.86 -27.36
N GLY A 291 47.32 -5.67 -27.56
CA GLY A 291 47.32 -5.02 -28.87
C GLY A 291 46.00 -4.43 -29.42
N ALA A 292 45.74 -3.16 -29.10
CA ALA A 292 44.94 -2.29 -29.97
C ALA A 292 45.71 -0.99 -30.28
N THR A 293 45.75 -0.58 -31.55
CA THR A 293 46.41 0.66 -32.00
C THR A 293 45.47 1.49 -32.88
N GLY A 294 45.53 2.82 -32.75
CA GLY A 294 44.73 3.72 -33.59
C GLY A 294 44.48 5.09 -32.97
N ALA A 295 45.12 6.12 -33.53
CA ALA A 295 44.84 7.54 -33.27
C ALA A 295 44.76 8.25 -34.65
N LYS A 296 44.38 9.52 -34.84
CA LYS A 296 44.38 10.71 -33.96
C LYS A 296 43.23 11.64 -34.40
N CYS A 297 42.94 12.66 -33.60
CA CYS A 297 42.42 13.93 -34.12
C CYS A 297 43.24 15.10 -33.56
N SER A 298 43.33 16.19 -34.32
CA SER A 298 44.12 17.36 -33.94
C SER A 298 43.47 18.64 -34.46
N ARG A 299 43.23 19.60 -33.57
CA ARG A 299 42.98 20.99 -33.94
C ARG A 299 43.79 21.91 -33.04
N ARG A 300 44.41 22.92 -33.67
CA ARG A 300 45.10 24.05 -33.05
C ARG A 300 44.35 25.31 -33.50
N ARG A 301 44.08 26.23 -32.59
CA ARG A 301 44.03 27.67 -32.87
C ARG A 301 44.41 28.45 -31.60
N HIS A 302 44.68 29.72 -31.81
CA HIS A 302 45.36 30.66 -30.92
C HIS A 302 44.66 30.82 -29.56
#